data_AF-A0A371QRY1-F1
#
_entry.id   AF-A0A371QRY1-F1
#
_cell.length_a   1.000
_cell.length_b   1.000
_cell.length_c   1.000
_cell.angle_alpha   90.00
_cell.angle_beta   90.00
_cell.angle_gamma   90.00
#
_symmetry.space_group_name_H-M   'P 1'
#
loop_
_entity.id
_entity.type
_entity.pdbx_description
1 polymer ?
#
loop_
_entity_poly.entity_id
_entity_poly.type
_entity_poly.pdbx_seq_one_letter_code
_entity_poly.pdbx_strand_id
1 'polypeptide(L)'
;MKKRTVNNQSQSIWKQLAAGFLVLGLLSGITVLLSSADMPLPERESELIISFKLEGAPIYAKEQDEGGRLDHMQRRGEQQVESRSDVVVRVSDTGTVLFEDRYRPSGIFRRGYSNGIINIPLDPGSHTLEVQFGNHIDGEVEWNHSQKRQVEIEKGDRIVLKFNDQQGYRWYGNEE
;
A
#
# COMPACT_ATOMS: atom_id res chain seq x y z
N MET A 1 40.82 22.06 -86.35
CA MET A 1 41.05 21.18 -85.19
C MET A 1 40.05 21.53 -84.09
N LYS A 2 39.06 20.66 -83.82
CA LYS A 2 38.04 20.85 -82.78
C LYS A 2 38.42 20.00 -81.56
N LYS A 3 38.81 20.63 -80.44
CA LYS A 3 39.05 19.94 -79.17
C LYS A 3 37.69 19.59 -78.54
N ARG A 4 37.45 18.30 -78.31
CA ARG A 4 36.30 17.80 -77.54
C ARG A 4 36.66 17.85 -76.06
N THR A 5 35.87 18.61 -75.29
CA THR A 5 35.92 18.64 -73.83
C THR A 5 35.08 17.47 -73.31
N VAL A 6 35.70 16.52 -72.62
CA VAL A 6 35.00 15.41 -71.97
C VAL A 6 34.55 15.89 -70.59
N ASN A 7 33.24 15.88 -70.37
CA ASN A 7 32.58 16.39 -69.19
C ASN A 7 32.72 15.37 -68.04
N ASN A 8 33.39 15.75 -66.96
CA ASN A 8 33.79 14.88 -65.85
C ASN A 8 32.77 14.93 -64.70
N GLN A 9 31.51 14.60 -64.99
CA GLN A 9 30.37 14.76 -64.07
C GLN A 9 29.99 13.47 -63.30
N SER A 10 30.75 12.38 -63.46
CA SER A 10 30.39 11.05 -62.92
C SER A 10 30.99 10.72 -61.54
N GLN A 11 31.84 11.58 -60.98
CA GLN A 11 32.65 11.27 -59.79
C GLN A 11 32.00 11.71 -58.45
N SER A 12 30.94 12.52 -58.46
CA SER A 12 30.37 13.07 -57.21
C SER A 12 29.29 12.20 -56.55
N ILE A 13 28.64 11.29 -57.29
CA ILE A 13 27.51 10.50 -56.78
C ILE A 13 27.97 9.35 -55.88
N TRP A 14 29.14 8.76 -56.15
CA TRP A 14 29.66 7.62 -55.38
C TRP A 14 30.20 8.00 -54.00
N LYS A 15 30.69 9.24 -53.81
CA LYS A 15 31.19 9.70 -52.51
C LYS A 15 30.08 9.99 -51.50
N GLN A 16 28.86 10.29 -51.95
CA GLN A 16 27.72 10.56 -51.06
C GLN A 16 27.07 9.29 -50.51
N LEU A 17 27.14 8.16 -51.25
CA LEU A 17 26.55 6.88 -50.81
C LEU A 17 27.37 6.16 -49.72
N ALA A 18 28.71 6.34 -49.70
CA ALA A 18 29.56 5.71 -48.70
C ALA A 18 29.43 6.31 -47.29
N ALA A 19 29.08 7.60 -47.18
CA ALA A 19 28.92 8.28 -45.90
C ALA A 19 27.62 7.89 -45.16
N GLY A 20 26.56 7.55 -45.89
CA GLY A 20 25.27 7.17 -45.30
C GLY A 20 25.27 5.82 -44.57
N PHE A 21 26.06 4.86 -45.04
CA PHE A 21 26.14 3.53 -44.42
C PHE A 21 26.90 3.50 -43.09
N LEU A 22 27.84 4.43 -42.89
CA LEU A 22 28.67 4.48 -41.68
C LEU A 22 27.90 5.06 -40.47
N VAL A 23 26.98 6.00 -40.72
CA VAL A 23 26.11 6.58 -39.66
C VAL A 23 25.01 5.60 -39.24
N LEU A 24 24.43 4.85 -40.18
CA LEU A 24 23.41 3.83 -39.88
C LEU A 24 23.99 2.63 -39.09
N GLY A 25 25.22 2.20 -39.39
CA GLY A 25 25.90 1.14 -38.63
C GLY A 25 26.21 1.54 -37.18
N LEU A 26 26.63 2.79 -36.94
CA LEU A 26 26.90 3.32 -35.60
C LEU A 26 25.64 3.42 -34.73
N LEU A 27 24.49 3.80 -35.31
CA LEU A 27 23.21 3.87 -34.58
C LEU A 27 22.65 2.48 -34.25
N SER A 28 22.83 1.47 -35.12
CA SER A 28 22.45 0.09 -34.80
C SER A 28 23.34 -0.59 -33.77
N GLY A 29 24.63 -0.20 -33.68
CA GLY A 29 25.55 -0.75 -32.68
C GLY A 29 25.23 -0.32 -31.25
N ILE A 30 24.73 0.91 -31.05
CA ILE A 30 24.37 1.44 -29.72
C ILE A 30 23.12 0.77 -29.16
N THR A 31 22.17 0.34 -30.02
CA THR A 31 20.93 -0.32 -29.56
C THR A 31 21.20 -1.72 -29.01
N VAL A 32 22.16 -2.46 -29.57
CA VAL A 32 22.48 -3.83 -29.12
C VAL A 32 23.25 -3.81 -27.80
N LEU A 33 24.11 -2.81 -27.56
CA LEU A 33 24.88 -2.68 -26.31
C LEU A 33 24.04 -2.31 -25.08
N LEU A 34 22.86 -1.68 -25.26
CA LEU A 34 21.94 -1.35 -24.17
C LEU A 34 20.94 -2.48 -23.86
N SER A 35 20.79 -3.47 -24.74
CA SER A 35 19.80 -4.54 -24.59
C SER A 35 20.21 -5.65 -23.61
N SER A 36 21.49 -5.71 -23.23
CA SER A 36 22.06 -6.77 -22.39
C SER A 36 22.59 -6.25 -21.06
N ALA A 37 22.21 -5.04 -20.66
CA ALA A 37 22.41 -4.60 -19.29
C ALA A 37 21.41 -5.36 -18.41
N ASP A 38 21.87 -6.42 -17.74
CA ASP A 38 21.18 -7.01 -16.60
C ASP A 38 21.01 -5.90 -15.55
N MET A 39 19.88 -5.20 -15.60
CA MET A 39 19.52 -4.26 -14.55
C MET A 39 19.25 -5.11 -13.31
N PRO A 40 20.04 -4.97 -12.23
CA PRO A 40 19.71 -5.66 -11.00
C PRO A 40 18.30 -5.23 -10.60
N LEU A 41 17.42 -6.21 -10.41
CA LEU A 41 16.10 -5.93 -9.85
C LEU A 41 16.31 -5.19 -8.53
N PRO A 42 15.55 -4.11 -8.26
CA PRO A 42 15.66 -3.44 -6.98
C PRO A 42 15.42 -4.48 -5.88
N GLU A 43 16.35 -4.56 -4.94
CA GLU A 43 16.21 -5.45 -3.80
C GLU A 43 14.89 -5.12 -3.09
N ARG A 44 14.06 -6.13 -2.84
CA ARG A 44 12.83 -5.95 -2.09
C ARG A 44 13.20 -5.78 -0.62
N GLU A 45 12.68 -4.72 -0.01
CA GLU A 45 12.74 -4.53 1.43
C GLU A 45 11.87 -5.59 2.11
N SER A 46 12.31 -6.08 3.27
CA SER A 46 11.47 -6.95 4.09
C SER A 46 10.38 -6.11 4.74
N GLU A 47 9.14 -6.62 4.79
CA GLU A 47 8.01 -5.84 5.29
C GLU A 47 6.93 -6.70 5.98
N LEU A 48 6.29 -6.08 6.99
CA LEU A 48 5.03 -6.53 7.55
C LEU A 48 3.88 -5.79 6.84
N ILE A 49 2.99 -6.54 6.23
CA ILE A 49 1.75 -6.04 5.65
C ILE A 49 0.59 -6.39 6.56
N ILE A 50 -0.16 -5.39 7.02
CA ILE A 50 -1.35 -5.59 7.83
C ILE A 50 -2.57 -5.21 7.01
N SER A 51 -3.51 -6.13 6.85
CA SER A 51 -4.83 -5.87 6.25
C SER A 51 -5.91 -6.10 7.30
N PHE A 52 -6.76 -5.11 7.55
CA PHE A 52 -7.83 -5.24 8.52
C PHE A 52 -9.18 -4.73 8.01
N LYS A 53 -10.25 -5.22 8.64
CA LYS A 53 -11.63 -4.76 8.46
C LYS A 53 -12.37 -4.85 9.79
N LEU A 54 -12.74 -3.70 10.36
CA LEU A 54 -13.37 -3.56 11.68
C LEU A 54 -14.45 -2.48 11.66
N GLU A 55 -15.54 -2.64 12.41
CA GLU A 55 -16.65 -1.69 12.37
C GLU A 55 -16.39 -0.42 13.18
N GLY A 56 -15.59 -0.51 14.25
CA GLY A 56 -15.56 0.52 15.28
C GLY A 56 -16.72 0.35 16.28
N ALA A 57 -16.55 0.89 17.49
CA ALA A 57 -17.59 0.87 18.51
C ALA A 57 -18.80 1.74 18.11
N PRO A 58 -20.03 1.33 18.43
CA PRO A 58 -21.22 2.12 18.13
C PRO A 58 -21.26 3.39 18.99
N ILE A 59 -21.52 4.53 18.34
CA ILE A 59 -21.80 5.81 18.98
C ILE A 59 -23.29 6.08 18.82
N TYR A 60 -24.01 6.10 19.94
CA TYR A 60 -25.46 6.30 19.95
C TYR A 60 -25.80 7.79 20.02
N ALA A 61 -26.83 8.19 19.28
CA ALA A 61 -27.37 9.53 19.39
C ALA A 61 -27.88 9.75 20.82
N LYS A 62 -27.57 10.91 21.40
CA LYS A 62 -28.26 11.34 22.62
C LYS A 62 -29.75 11.41 22.32
N GLU A 63 -30.58 10.77 23.15
CA GLU A 63 -32.02 10.97 23.09
C GLU A 63 -32.29 12.47 23.13
N GLN A 64 -32.78 13.03 22.02
CA GLN A 64 -33.37 14.34 22.06
C GLN A 64 -34.62 14.20 22.92
N ASP A 65 -34.74 15.03 23.94
CA ASP A 65 -35.89 15.04 24.83
C ASP A 65 -37.14 15.38 24.00
N GLU A 66 -37.89 14.35 23.59
CA GLU A 66 -39.09 14.47 22.73
C GLU A 66 -40.31 14.89 23.56
N GLY A 67 -40.14 15.93 24.38
CA GLY A 67 -41.21 16.56 25.16
C GLY A 67 -42.35 17.00 24.25
N GLY A 68 -43.38 16.17 24.12
CA GLY A 68 -44.56 16.43 23.29
C GLY A 68 -45.00 15.29 22.36
N ARG A 69 -44.24 14.19 22.22
CA ARG A 69 -44.68 13.03 21.45
C ARG A 69 -45.54 12.07 22.28
N LEU A 70 -46.64 11.63 21.68
CA LEU A 70 -47.56 10.65 22.27
C LEU A 70 -46.86 9.29 22.43
N ASP A 71 -47.26 8.48 23.43
CA ASP A 71 -46.61 7.20 23.77
C ASP A 71 -46.49 6.20 22.58
N HIS A 72 -47.41 6.27 21.62
CA HIS A 72 -47.35 5.44 20.39
C HIS A 72 -46.45 6.01 19.29
N MET A 73 -45.98 7.25 19.44
CA MET A 73 -45.01 7.91 18.55
C MET A 73 -43.60 7.89 19.14
N GLN A 74 -43.45 7.53 20.42
CA GLN A 74 -42.16 7.33 21.05
C GLN A 74 -41.56 6.03 20.50
N ARG A 75 -40.38 6.13 19.87
CA ARG A 75 -39.62 4.95 19.44
C ARG A 75 -39.22 4.17 20.69
N ARG A 76 -39.95 3.11 21.01
CA ARG A 76 -39.66 2.29 22.19
C ARG A 76 -38.32 1.58 22.01
N GLY A 77 -37.31 2.03 22.75
CA GLY A 77 -36.23 1.19 23.29
C GLY A 77 -35.07 0.81 22.36
N GLU A 78 -35.10 1.12 21.06
CA GLU A 78 -33.96 0.86 20.18
C GLU A 78 -33.08 2.12 20.06
N GLN A 79 -31.96 2.11 20.79
CA GLN A 79 -30.92 3.13 20.62
C GLN A 79 -30.38 3.04 19.20
N GLN A 80 -30.66 4.06 18.40
CA GLN A 80 -30.18 4.12 17.03
C GLN A 80 -28.69 4.47 17.02
N VAL A 81 -27.86 3.60 16.44
CA VAL A 81 -26.45 3.91 16.16
C VAL A 81 -26.39 5.11 15.22
N GLU A 82 -25.82 6.21 15.70
CA GLU A 82 -25.67 7.44 14.91
C GLU A 82 -24.48 7.30 13.96
N SER A 83 -23.33 6.92 14.53
CA SER A 83 -22.06 6.71 13.85
C SER A 83 -21.24 5.62 14.56
N ARG A 84 -20.06 5.29 14.04
CA ARG A 84 -19.10 4.42 14.71
C ARG A 84 -17.79 5.17 15.01
N SER A 85 -17.08 4.71 16.04
CA SER A 85 -15.80 5.25 16.45
C SER A 85 -14.70 4.97 15.43
N ASP A 86 -13.65 5.79 15.46
CA ASP A 86 -12.43 5.49 14.71
C ASP A 86 -11.76 4.24 15.29
N VAL A 87 -11.12 3.45 14.42
CA VAL A 87 -10.32 2.29 14.79
C VAL A 87 -8.86 2.71 14.83
N VAL A 88 -8.19 2.48 15.95
CA VAL A 88 -6.76 2.74 16.11
C VAL A 88 -6.00 1.44 15.90
N VAL A 89 -4.97 1.48 15.07
CA VAL A 89 -4.04 0.37 14.87
C VAL A 89 -2.70 0.78 15.46
N ARG A 90 -2.14 -0.05 16.33
CA ARG A 90 -0.77 0.10 16.83
C ARG A 90 0.03 -1.16 16.54
N VAL A 91 1.26 -0.97 16.08
CA VAL A 91 2.24 -2.03 15.88
C VAL A 91 3.49 -1.65 16.65
N SER A 92 3.97 -2.58 17.47
CA SER A 92 5.25 -2.43 18.15
C SER A 92 6.14 -3.65 17.93
N ASP A 93 7.44 -3.43 17.95
CA ASP A 93 8.45 -4.48 17.99
C ASP A 93 9.25 -4.35 19.28
N THR A 94 9.22 -5.40 20.10
CA THR A 94 9.95 -5.45 21.37
C THR A 94 9.61 -4.24 22.27
N GLY A 95 8.36 -3.77 22.19
CA GLY A 95 7.84 -2.63 22.95
C GLY A 95 8.07 -1.26 22.30
N THR A 96 8.86 -1.16 21.23
CA THR A 96 9.04 0.09 20.46
C THR A 96 7.91 0.24 19.46
N VAL A 97 7.16 1.33 19.50
CA VAL A 97 6.07 1.59 18.54
C VAL A 97 6.67 1.87 17.16
N LEU A 98 6.36 1.01 16.19
CA LEU A 98 6.75 1.15 14.79
C LEU A 98 5.71 1.94 14.00
N PHE A 99 4.43 1.75 14.34
CA PHE A 99 3.32 2.37 13.64
C PHE A 99 2.15 2.61 14.59
N GLU A 100 1.51 3.77 14.50
CA GLU A 100 0.23 4.06 15.14
C GLU A 100 -0.58 5.03 14.28
N ASP A 101 -1.78 4.64 13.88
CA ASP A 101 -2.67 5.49 13.09
C ASP A 101 -4.15 5.19 13.36
N ARG A 102 -5.02 6.12 12.96
CA ARG A 102 -6.47 6.08 13.16
C ARG A 102 -7.21 5.97 11.83
N TYR A 103 -8.15 5.05 11.77
CA TYR A 103 -8.94 4.74 10.59
C TYR A 103 -10.41 5.03 10.84
N ARG A 104 -10.94 5.98 10.07
CA ARG A 104 -12.34 6.39 10.14
C ARG A 104 -13.25 5.36 9.46
N PRO A 105 -14.42 5.04 10.04
CA PRO A 105 -15.38 4.16 9.39
C PRO A 105 -15.90 4.76 8.09
N SER A 106 -16.02 3.92 7.08
CA SER A 106 -16.57 4.29 5.77
C SER A 106 -18.10 4.40 5.78
N GLY A 107 -18.68 4.86 4.66
CA GLY A 107 -20.14 4.89 4.45
C GLY A 107 -20.85 6.15 4.95
N ILE A 108 -22.15 6.22 4.69
CA ILE A 108 -23.00 7.35 5.08
C ILE A 108 -23.07 7.41 6.60
N PHE A 109 -22.85 8.60 7.18
CA PHE A 109 -22.79 8.81 8.63
C PHE A 109 -21.77 7.94 9.39
N ARG A 110 -20.71 7.46 8.72
CA ARG A 110 -19.65 6.63 9.34
C ARG A 110 -20.19 5.37 10.03
N ARG A 111 -21.14 4.69 9.40
CA ARG A 111 -21.75 3.45 9.93
C ARG A 111 -21.15 2.17 9.36
N GLY A 112 -20.22 2.29 8.40
CA GLY A 112 -19.56 1.17 7.75
C GLY A 112 -18.35 0.65 8.52
N TYR A 113 -17.46 -0.03 7.80
CA TYR A 113 -16.20 -0.54 8.34
C TYR A 113 -15.08 0.48 8.19
N SER A 114 -14.19 0.53 9.16
CA SER A 114 -12.80 0.93 8.99
C SER A 114 -12.00 -0.21 8.39
N ASN A 115 -11.27 0.07 7.33
CA ASN A 115 -10.40 -0.89 6.65
C ASN A 115 -9.11 -0.21 6.22
N GLY A 116 -8.02 -0.97 6.20
CA GLY A 116 -6.72 -0.45 5.82
C GLY A 116 -5.79 -1.56 5.37
N ILE A 117 -4.79 -1.16 4.58
CA ILE A 117 -3.60 -1.93 4.27
C ILE A 117 -2.42 -1.09 4.73
N ILE A 118 -1.60 -1.64 5.61
CA ILE A 118 -0.45 -0.97 6.23
C ILE A 118 0.79 -1.75 5.83
N ASN A 119 1.81 -1.05 5.34
CA ASN A 119 3.09 -1.65 5.03
C ASN A 119 4.12 -1.05 5.99
N ILE A 120 4.78 -1.91 6.77
CA ILE A 120 5.78 -1.51 7.76
C ILE A 120 7.09 -2.17 7.34
N PRO A 121 8.10 -1.40 6.92
CA PRO A 121 9.42 -1.98 6.64
C PRO A 121 10.00 -2.56 7.92
N LEU A 122 10.59 -3.74 7.83
CA LEU A 122 11.27 -4.42 8.92
C LEU A 122 12.67 -4.79 8.44
N ASP A 123 13.67 -4.58 9.29
CA ASP A 123 15.01 -5.07 9.02
C ASP A 123 15.04 -6.61 9.10
N PRO A 124 15.98 -7.31 8.43
CA PRO A 124 16.14 -8.75 8.63
C PRO A 124 16.57 -9.09 10.06
N GLY A 125 15.98 -10.13 10.64
CA GLY A 125 16.31 -10.66 11.97
C GLY A 125 15.09 -11.13 12.76
N SER A 126 15.29 -11.28 14.07
CA SER A 126 14.26 -11.76 15.00
C SER A 126 13.48 -10.60 15.59
N HIS A 127 12.15 -10.64 15.43
CA HIS A 127 11.24 -9.61 15.92
C HIS A 127 10.21 -10.18 16.87
N THR A 128 9.79 -9.36 17.84
CA THR A 128 8.65 -9.66 18.70
C THR A 128 7.57 -8.62 18.45
N LEU A 129 6.73 -8.91 17.47
CA LEU A 129 5.68 -8.01 17.00
C LEU A 129 4.45 -8.10 17.89
N GLU A 130 3.94 -6.96 18.34
CA GLU A 130 2.63 -6.82 18.95
C GLU A 130 1.75 -5.93 18.08
N VAL A 131 0.60 -6.46 17.67
CA VAL A 131 -0.39 -5.73 16.86
C VAL A 131 -1.67 -5.58 17.65
N GLN A 132 -2.06 -4.32 17.88
CA GLN A 132 -3.22 -3.94 18.67
C GLN A 132 -4.24 -3.20 17.79
N PHE A 133 -5.50 -3.55 17.98
CA PHE A 133 -6.65 -2.84 17.41
C PHE A 133 -7.53 -2.34 18.55
N GLY A 134 -7.86 -1.05 18.51
CA GLY A 134 -8.70 -0.42 19.54
C GLY A 134 -9.70 0.56 18.95
N ASN A 135 -10.67 0.94 19.78
CA ASN A 135 -11.67 1.95 19.44
C ASN A 135 -11.31 3.29 20.09
N HIS A 136 -11.36 4.38 19.32
CA HIS A 136 -11.15 5.73 19.85
C HIS A 136 -12.48 6.33 20.32
N ILE A 137 -12.72 6.32 21.64
CA ILE A 137 -13.98 6.75 22.27
C ILE A 137 -13.65 7.81 23.31
N ASP A 138 -14.37 8.93 23.30
CA ASP A 138 -14.25 10.01 24.29
C ASP A 138 -12.81 10.52 24.55
N GLY A 139 -11.95 10.46 23.53
CA GLY A 139 -10.56 10.93 23.59
C GLY A 139 -9.55 9.87 24.03
N GLU A 140 -10.02 8.69 24.44
CA GLU A 140 -9.18 7.57 24.86
C GLU A 140 -9.20 6.45 23.81
N VAL A 141 -8.27 5.50 23.93
CA VAL A 141 -8.22 4.30 23.07
C VAL A 141 -8.46 3.07 23.93
N GLU A 142 -9.56 2.39 23.69
CA GLU A 142 -9.86 1.10 24.29
C GLU A 142 -9.28 0.00 23.41
N TRP A 143 -8.23 -0.68 23.87
CA TRP A 143 -7.61 -1.78 23.13
C TRP A 143 -8.45 -3.06 23.28
N ASN A 144 -9.23 -3.38 22.25
CA ASN A 144 -10.12 -4.54 22.27
C ASN A 144 -9.44 -5.82 21.76
N HIS A 145 -8.39 -5.67 20.94
CA HIS A 145 -7.63 -6.79 20.40
C HIS A 145 -6.14 -6.52 20.55
N SER A 146 -5.40 -7.51 21.03
CA SER A 146 -3.94 -7.54 21.00
C SER A 146 -3.47 -8.96 20.68
N GLN A 147 -2.47 -9.07 19.83
CA GLN A 147 -1.71 -10.29 19.65
C GLN A 147 -0.23 -9.98 19.56
N LYS A 148 0.54 -10.75 20.33
CA LYS A 148 2.00 -10.76 20.29
C LYS A 148 2.48 -12.03 19.59
N ARG A 149 3.44 -11.89 18.66
CA ARG A 149 4.03 -13.02 17.91
C ARG A 149 5.51 -12.78 17.70
N GLN A 150 6.31 -13.82 17.91
CA GLN A 150 7.71 -13.84 17.47
C GLN A 150 7.78 -14.29 16.01
N VAL A 151 8.57 -13.57 15.22
CA VAL A 151 8.82 -13.88 13.81
C VAL A 151 10.31 -13.72 13.50
N GLU A 152 10.83 -14.58 12.65
CA GLU A 152 12.14 -14.42 12.02
C GLU A 152 11.91 -13.90 10.60
N ILE A 153 12.64 -12.86 10.21
CA ILE A 153 12.50 -12.17 8.92
C ILE A 153 13.82 -12.25 8.18
N GLU A 154 13.83 -12.90 7.01
CA GLU A 154 14.96 -12.86 6.09
C GLU A 154 14.87 -11.65 5.15
N LYS A 155 15.96 -11.38 4.42
CA LYS A 155 16.00 -10.26 3.48
C LYS A 155 15.05 -10.49 2.31
N GLY A 156 14.13 -9.54 2.09
CA GLY A 156 13.11 -9.60 1.04
C GLY A 156 11.83 -10.33 1.44
N ASP A 157 11.72 -10.77 2.70
CA ASP A 157 10.53 -11.45 3.21
C ASP A 157 9.34 -10.51 3.33
N ARG A 158 8.16 -11.08 3.10
CA ARG A 158 6.89 -10.39 3.26
C ARG A 158 5.99 -11.21 4.16
N ILE A 159 5.77 -10.69 5.36
CA ILE A 159 4.82 -11.27 6.31
C ILE A 159 3.52 -10.51 6.18
N VAL A 160 2.41 -11.23 6.09
CA VAL A 160 1.07 -10.64 5.96
C VAL A 160 0.24 -11.01 7.18
N LEU A 161 -0.19 -10.02 7.95
CA LEU A 161 -1.21 -10.17 8.97
C LEU A 161 -2.56 -9.71 8.42
N LYS A 162 -3.55 -10.60 8.44
CA LYS A 162 -4.95 -10.29 8.17
C LYS A 162 -5.76 -10.31 9.47
N PHE A 163 -6.55 -9.28 9.70
CA PHE A 163 -7.44 -9.17 10.86
C PHE A 163 -8.89 -8.84 10.49
N ASN A 164 -9.85 -9.51 11.13
CA ASN A 164 -11.24 -9.07 11.20
C ASN A 164 -11.92 -9.69 12.42
N ASP A 165 -13.04 -9.10 12.85
CA ASP A 165 -13.76 -9.51 14.07
C ASP A 165 -14.22 -10.98 14.07
N GLN A 166 -14.50 -11.55 12.90
CA GLN A 166 -15.03 -12.92 12.80
C GLN A 166 -13.94 -13.99 12.87
N GLN A 167 -12.74 -13.67 12.39
CA GLN A 167 -11.67 -14.65 12.18
C GLN A 167 -10.44 -14.39 13.05
N GLY A 168 -10.40 -13.25 13.73
CA GLY A 168 -9.25 -12.82 14.52
C GLY A 168 -8.01 -12.61 13.66
N TYR A 169 -6.85 -12.83 14.26
CA TYR A 169 -5.54 -12.64 13.63
C TYR A 169 -5.15 -13.87 12.79
N ARG A 170 -4.79 -13.64 11.53
CA ARG A 170 -4.29 -14.67 10.63
C ARG A 170 -3.03 -14.19 9.93
N TRP A 171 -1.94 -14.89 10.18
CA TRP A 171 -0.63 -14.59 9.61
C TRP A 171 -0.36 -15.48 8.41
N TYR A 172 0.30 -14.93 7.40
CA TYR A 172 0.78 -15.61 6.21
C TYR A 172 2.21 -15.16 5.95
N GLY A 173 3.04 -16.01 5.36
CA GLY A 173 4.48 -15.77 5.27
C GLY A 173 5.23 -16.35 6.47
N ASN A 174 6.50 -16.65 6.26
CA ASN A 174 7.37 -17.51 7.06
C ASN A 174 6.62 -18.61 7.84
N GLU A 175 6.09 -19.54 7.03
CA GLU A 175 5.87 -20.92 7.44
C GLU A 175 7.20 -21.66 7.22
N GLU A 176 7.68 -22.38 8.25
CA GLU A 176 8.66 -23.47 8.06
C GLU A 176 8.08 -24.57 7.16
#